data_AF-A0A509BT91-F1
#
_entry.id   AF-A0A509BT91-F1
#
_cell.length_a   1.000
_cell.length_b   1.000
_cell.length_c   1.000
_cell.angle_alpha   90.00
_cell.angle_beta   90.00
_cell.angle_gamma   90.00
#
_symmetry.space_group_name_H-M   'P 1'
#
loop_
_entity.id
_entity.type
_entity.pdbx_description
1 polymer ?
#
loop_
_entity_poly.entity_id
_entity_poly.type
_entity_poly.pdbx_seq_one_letter_code
_entity_poly.pdbx_strand_id
1 'polypeptide(L)'
;MQQMAFSQTLGAGDYFTLAVVKLAALVIAAASGFRGGRIFPAVFIGAALGLMLHAHVEAVPAAITVSCAILGLVLVVTRDGWLSLFMAAVVVPDTNLLPLLCIVMLPAWLLLAGKPLLAANRHEP
;
A
#
# COMPACT_ATOMS: atom_id res chain seq x y z
N MET A 1 17.38 -0.17 -33.20
CA MET A 1 16.22 -0.62 -32.40
C MET A 1 16.26 0.01 -31.01
N GLN A 2 16.23 1.34 -30.89
CA GLN A 2 16.40 2.02 -29.59
C GLN A 2 15.46 3.22 -29.41
N GLN A 3 14.41 3.29 -30.23
CA GLN A 3 13.35 4.32 -30.17
C GLN A 3 12.06 3.84 -29.47
N MET A 4 12.04 2.66 -28.83
CA MET A 4 10.88 2.15 -28.09
C MET A 4 10.93 2.42 -26.57
N ALA A 5 11.76 3.34 -26.13
CA ALA A 5 11.70 3.90 -24.78
C ALA A 5 11.14 5.33 -24.83
N PHE A 6 10.08 5.54 -25.62
CA PHE A 6 9.19 6.66 -25.37
C PHE A 6 8.75 6.50 -23.92
N SER A 7 8.91 7.53 -23.10
CA SER A 7 8.44 7.58 -21.71
C SER A 7 6.93 7.28 -21.68
N GLN A 8 6.57 6.00 -21.69
CA GLN A 8 5.21 5.53 -21.45
C GLN A 8 4.99 5.74 -19.96
N THR A 9 4.55 6.95 -19.61
CA THR A 9 3.96 7.20 -18.31
C THR A 9 2.79 6.24 -18.18
N LEU A 10 2.92 5.24 -17.31
CA LEU A 10 1.87 4.26 -17.06
C LEU A 10 0.57 5.00 -16.75
N GLY A 11 -0.54 4.56 -17.36
CA GLY A 11 -1.85 5.13 -17.10
C GLY A 11 -2.45 4.63 -15.79
N ALA A 12 -3.58 5.23 -15.37
CA ALA A 12 -4.31 4.77 -14.18
C ALA A 12 -4.68 3.28 -14.26
N GLY A 13 -5.05 2.78 -15.45
CA GLY A 13 -5.34 1.36 -15.69
C GLY A 13 -4.13 0.45 -15.47
N ASP A 14 -2.95 0.87 -15.91
CA ASP A 14 -1.72 0.09 -15.75
C ASP A 14 -1.32 0.01 -14.27
N TYR A 15 -1.38 1.14 -13.55
CA TYR A 15 -1.13 1.13 -12.10
C TYR A 15 -2.15 0.28 -11.33
N PHE A 16 -3.42 0.31 -11.74
CA PHE A 16 -4.45 -0.52 -11.13
C PHE A 16 -4.18 -2.02 -11.35
N THR A 17 -3.85 -2.42 -12.58
CA THR A 17 -3.50 -3.82 -12.88
C THR A 17 -2.28 -4.28 -12.08
N LEU A 18 -1.25 -3.44 -11.96
CA LEU A 18 -0.08 -3.73 -11.11
C LEU A 18 -0.46 -3.93 -9.65
N ALA A 19 -1.33 -3.08 -9.10
CA ALA A 19 -1.80 -3.22 -7.72
C ALA A 19 -2.56 -4.54 -7.50
N VAL A 20 -3.50 -4.87 -8.39
CA VAL A 20 -4.30 -6.10 -8.31
C VAL A 20 -3.43 -7.35 -8.44
N VAL A 21 -2.50 -7.38 -9.39
CA VAL A 21 -1.60 -8.53 -9.59
C VAL A 21 -0.71 -8.73 -8.37
N LYS A 22 -0.13 -7.66 -7.80
CA LYS A 22 0.70 -7.75 -6.60
C LYS A 22 -0.11 -8.20 -5.38
N LEU A 23 -1.35 -7.72 -5.25
CA LEU A 23 -2.26 -8.13 -4.18
C LEU A 23 -2.57 -9.62 -4.29
N ALA A 24 -2.93 -10.09 -5.49
CA ALA A 24 -3.18 -11.51 -5.74
C ALA A 24 -1.95 -12.37 -5.44
N ALA A 25 -0.76 -11.94 -5.86
CA ALA A 25 0.50 -12.62 -5.57
C ALA A 25 0.78 -12.72 -4.06
N LEU A 26 0.56 -11.63 -3.30
CA LEU A 26 0.71 -11.64 -1.84
C LEU A 26 -0.27 -12.61 -1.17
N VAL A 27 -1.53 -12.62 -1.61
CA VAL A 27 -2.55 -13.53 -1.06
C VAL A 27 -2.21 -14.99 -1.36
N ILE A 28 -1.81 -15.30 -2.60
CA ILE A 28 -1.42 -16.66 -3.00
C ILE A 28 -0.20 -17.11 -2.18
N ALA A 29 0.83 -16.26 -2.04
CA ALA A 29 2.00 -16.56 -1.25
C ALA A 29 1.65 -16.83 0.24
N ALA A 30 0.79 -15.98 0.82
CA ALA A 30 0.34 -16.15 2.21
C ALA A 30 -0.49 -17.42 2.41
N ALA A 31 -1.36 -17.78 1.46
CA ALA A 31 -2.16 -19.00 1.48
C ALA A 31 -1.31 -20.28 1.29
N SER A 32 -0.22 -20.18 0.53
CA SER A 32 0.68 -21.31 0.24
C SER A 32 1.70 -21.59 1.35
N GLY A 33 1.64 -20.86 2.47
CA GLY A 33 2.57 -21.03 3.59
C GLY A 33 3.98 -20.47 3.34
N PHE A 34 4.15 -19.57 2.35
CA PHE A 34 5.43 -18.93 2.09
C PHE A 34 5.91 -18.13 3.32
N ARG A 35 7.12 -18.43 3.79
CA ARG A 35 7.72 -17.84 5.00
C ARG A 35 8.46 -16.53 4.70
N GLY A 36 7.80 -15.60 4.03
CA GLY A 36 8.33 -14.26 3.73
C GLY A 36 7.63 -13.14 4.49
N GLY A 37 8.27 -11.97 4.56
CA GLY A 37 7.68 -10.77 5.13
C GLY A 37 6.58 -10.16 4.24
N ARG A 38 5.52 -9.62 4.85
CA ARG A 38 4.35 -9.05 4.14
C ARG A 38 4.39 -7.52 4.00
N ILE A 39 5.27 -6.85 4.75
CA ILE A 39 5.35 -5.38 4.83
C ILE A 39 5.75 -4.77 3.48
N PHE A 40 6.90 -5.17 2.93
CA PHE A 40 7.36 -4.63 1.64
C PHE A 40 6.40 -4.93 0.48
N PRO A 41 5.88 -6.18 0.31
CA PRO A 41 4.82 -6.43 -0.66
C PRO A 41 3.63 -5.49 -0.52
N ALA A 42 3.16 -5.24 0.71
CA ALA A 42 2.07 -4.30 0.99
C ALA A 42 2.42 -2.85 0.59
N VAL A 43 3.65 -2.40 0.85
CA VAL A 43 4.13 -1.08 0.44
C VAL A 43 4.13 -0.93 -1.08
N PHE A 44 4.61 -1.94 -1.82
CA PHE A 44 4.59 -1.89 -3.28
C PHE A 44 3.17 -1.91 -3.88
N ILE A 45 2.23 -2.62 -3.23
CA ILE A 45 0.81 -2.56 -3.59
C ILE A 45 0.25 -1.16 -3.32
N GLY A 46 0.53 -0.59 -2.14
CA GLY A 46 0.12 0.75 -1.76
C GLY A 46 0.68 1.84 -2.70
N ALA A 47 1.94 1.74 -3.10
CA ALA A 47 2.55 2.67 -4.05
C ALA A 47 1.87 2.62 -5.42
N ALA A 48 1.58 1.43 -5.95
CA ALA A 48 0.85 1.28 -7.20
C ALA A 48 -0.57 1.88 -7.11
N LEU A 49 -1.28 1.66 -5.99
CA LEU A 49 -2.59 2.26 -5.75
C LEU A 49 -2.51 3.79 -5.63
N GLY A 50 -1.52 4.33 -4.92
CA GLY A 50 -1.35 5.78 -4.79
C GLY A 50 -1.02 6.48 -6.11
N LEU A 51 -0.20 5.84 -6.95
CA LEU A 51 0.09 6.33 -8.30
C LEU A 51 -1.14 6.23 -9.21
N MET A 52 -1.93 5.15 -9.08
CA MET A 52 -3.22 5.03 -9.75
C MET A 52 -4.16 6.18 -9.37
N LEU A 53 -4.26 6.50 -8.07
CA LEU A 53 -5.12 7.57 -7.56
C LEU A 53 -4.68 8.94 -8.07
N HIS A 54 -3.37 9.20 -8.08
CA HIS A 54 -2.83 10.44 -8.65
C HIS A 54 -3.12 10.54 -10.16
N ALA A 55 -2.95 9.45 -10.90
CA ALA A 55 -3.28 9.40 -12.33
C ALA A 55 -4.78 9.53 -12.62
N HIS A 56 -5.65 9.25 -11.64
CA HIS A 56 -7.10 9.46 -11.76
C HIS A 56 -7.53 10.87 -11.33
N VAL A 57 -6.83 11.46 -10.36
CA VAL A 57 -7.10 12.81 -9.83
C VAL A 57 -5.79 13.58 -9.75
N GLU A 58 -5.37 14.13 -10.90
CA GLU A 58 -4.09 14.84 -11.05
C GLU A 58 -3.98 16.09 -10.15
N ALA A 59 -5.11 16.63 -9.71
CA ALA A 59 -5.17 17.76 -8.78
C ALA A 59 -4.59 17.46 -7.39
N VAL A 60 -4.52 16.17 -6.99
CA VAL A 60 -3.97 15.76 -5.69
C VAL A 60 -2.51 15.35 -5.89
N PRO A 61 -1.54 15.94 -5.17
CA PRO A 61 -0.14 15.57 -5.28
C PRO A 61 0.12 14.08 -5.04
N ALA A 62 0.98 13.47 -5.87
CA ALA A 62 1.37 12.06 -5.75
C ALA A 62 1.92 11.70 -4.36
N ALA A 63 2.62 12.64 -3.71
CA ALA A 63 3.14 12.48 -2.36
C ALA A 63 2.03 12.13 -1.35
N ILE A 64 0.85 12.76 -1.48
CA ILE A 64 -0.30 12.54 -0.60
C ILE A 64 -0.96 11.19 -0.92
N THR A 65 -1.27 10.92 -2.18
CA THR A 65 -1.97 9.68 -2.55
C THR A 65 -1.12 8.43 -2.27
N VAL A 66 0.18 8.49 -2.53
CA VAL A 66 1.13 7.38 -2.28
C VAL A 66 1.34 7.16 -0.79
N SER A 67 1.60 8.21 -0.01
CA SER A 67 1.80 8.05 1.44
C SER A 67 0.54 7.54 2.14
N CYS A 68 -0.65 8.07 1.80
CA CYS A 68 -1.93 7.61 2.35
C CYS A 68 -2.24 6.16 1.93
N ALA A 69 -1.99 5.79 0.67
CA ALA A 69 -2.24 4.41 0.21
C ALA A 69 -1.28 3.42 0.88
N ILE A 70 -0.01 3.76 1.05
CA ILE A 70 0.97 2.93 1.78
C ILE A 70 0.56 2.78 3.23
N LEU A 71 0.18 3.88 3.89
CA LEU A 71 -0.30 3.85 5.27
C LEU A 71 -1.52 2.93 5.39
N GLY A 72 -2.54 3.09 4.54
CA GLY A 72 -3.72 2.22 4.57
C GLY A 72 -3.37 0.74 4.39
N LEU A 73 -2.56 0.40 3.38
CA LEU A 73 -2.21 -0.99 3.06
C LEU A 73 -1.33 -1.64 4.13
N VAL A 74 -0.31 -0.93 4.61
CA VAL A 74 0.58 -1.44 5.66
C VAL A 74 -0.22 -1.65 6.95
N LEU A 75 -1.05 -0.67 7.34
CA LEU A 75 -1.90 -0.80 8.52
C LEU A 75 -2.83 -2.02 8.44
N VAL A 76 -3.46 -2.28 7.29
CA VAL A 76 -4.34 -3.44 7.09
C VAL A 76 -3.58 -4.76 7.27
N VAL A 77 -2.35 -4.82 6.77
CA VAL A 77 -1.52 -6.04 6.76
C VAL A 77 -0.84 -6.30 8.11
N THR A 78 -0.35 -5.26 8.78
CA THR A 78 0.41 -5.39 10.04
C THR A 78 -0.43 -5.19 11.30
N ARG A 79 -1.54 -4.46 11.20
CA ARG A 79 -2.34 -3.98 12.33
C ARG A 79 -1.56 -3.14 13.34
N ASP A 80 -0.48 -2.51 12.89
CA ASP A 80 0.36 -1.62 13.67
C ASP A 80 0.33 -0.20 13.08
N GLY A 81 -0.26 0.73 13.83
CA GLY A 81 -0.39 2.14 13.45
C GLY A 81 0.96 2.85 13.32
N TRP A 82 1.86 2.62 14.27
CA TRP A 82 3.17 3.28 14.32
C TRP A 82 4.06 2.84 13.16
N LEU A 83 4.16 1.53 12.95
CA LEU A 83 4.91 0.96 11.83
C LEU A 83 4.37 1.49 10.51
N SER A 84 3.05 1.54 10.36
CA SER A 84 2.40 2.05 9.16
C SER A 84 2.69 3.53 8.90
N LEU A 85 2.57 4.36 9.94
CA LEU A 85 2.85 5.80 9.88
C LEU A 85 4.30 6.06 9.46
N PHE A 86 5.26 5.40 10.11
CA PHE A 86 6.68 5.57 9.79
C PHE A 86 7.05 5.00 8.44
N MET A 87 6.43 3.89 8.02
CA MET A 87 6.67 3.33 6.68
C MET A 87 6.21 4.28 5.58
N ALA A 88 5.07 4.96 5.76
CA ALA A 88 4.63 6.01 4.82
C ALA A 88 5.58 7.22 4.82
N ALA A 89 6.00 7.68 6.01
CA ALA A 89 6.89 8.84 6.18
C ALA A 89 8.30 8.62 5.63
N VAL A 90 8.84 7.40 5.68
CA VAL A 90 10.17 7.11 5.12
C VAL A 90 10.14 6.95 3.59
N VAL A 91 9.02 6.44 3.04
CA VAL A 91 8.87 6.29 1.58
C VAL A 91 8.66 7.66 0.91
N VAL A 92 7.94 8.56 1.57
CA VAL A 92 7.74 9.95 1.12
C VAL A 92 8.27 10.89 2.21
N PRO A 93 9.56 11.29 2.15
CA PRO A 93 10.21 12.06 3.22
C PRO A 93 9.84 13.54 3.18
N ASP A 94 8.57 13.84 3.44
CA ASP A 94 8.03 15.20 3.60
C ASP A 94 7.41 15.38 4.99
N THR A 95 8.06 16.19 5.83
CA THR A 95 7.63 16.44 7.21
C THR A 95 6.30 17.19 7.30
N ASN A 96 5.88 17.90 6.25
CA ASN A 96 4.59 18.58 6.21
C ASN A 96 3.41 17.60 6.11
N LEU A 97 3.66 16.37 5.67
CA LEU A 97 2.64 15.32 5.56
C LEU A 97 2.37 14.61 6.90
N LEU A 98 3.28 14.70 7.88
CA LEU A 98 3.14 13.98 9.15
C LEU A 98 1.82 14.27 9.88
N PRO A 99 1.38 15.53 10.06
CA PRO A 99 0.10 15.82 10.69
C PRO A 99 -1.09 15.22 9.93
N LEU A 100 -1.05 15.28 8.59
CA LEU A 100 -2.07 14.70 7.73
C LEU A 100 -2.13 13.17 7.89
N LEU A 101 -0.97 12.50 7.87
CA LEU A 101 -0.89 11.05 8.04
C LEU A 101 -1.37 10.61 9.43
N CYS A 102 -1.11 11.37 10.48
CA CYS A 102 -1.66 11.13 11.81
C CYS A 102 -3.19 11.19 11.82
N ILE A 103 -3.78 12.19 11.14
CA ILE A 103 -5.24 12.33 11.03
C ILE A 103 -5.84 11.17 10.24
N VAL A 104 -5.22 10.77 9.12
CA VAL A 104 -5.67 9.65 8.27
C VAL A 104 -5.53 8.31 8.98
N MET A 105 -4.51 8.16 9.82
CA MET A 105 -4.26 6.94 10.59
C MET A 105 -5.40 6.65 11.57
N LEU A 106 -5.97 7.66 12.23
CA LEU A 106 -7.03 7.47 13.23
C LEU A 106 -8.26 6.71 12.70
N PRO A 107 -8.97 7.17 11.65
CA PRO A 107 -10.12 6.44 11.12
C PRO A 107 -9.72 5.09 10.54
N ALA A 108 -8.56 4.99 9.88
CA ALA A 108 -8.07 3.73 9.33
C ALA A 108 -7.81 2.69 10.45
N TRP A 109 -7.26 3.12 11.58
CA TRP A 109 -7.03 2.30 12.75
C TRP A 109 -8.34 1.90 13.43
N LEU A 110 -9.27 2.84 13.60
CA LEU A 110 -10.60 2.59 14.16
C LEU A 110 -11.40 1.56 13.34
N LEU A 111 -11.32 1.59 12.00
CA LEU A 111 -11.95 0.59 11.13
C LEU A 111 -11.40 -0.83 11.36
N LEU A 112 -10.14 -0.93 11.81
CA LEU A 112 -9.43 -2.19 12.02
C LEU A 112 -9.39 -2.61 13.49
N ALA A 113 -9.69 -1.70 14.42
CA ALA A 113 -9.74 -1.96 15.85
C ALA A 113 -10.76 -3.08 16.15
N GLY A 114 -10.30 -4.12 16.85
CA GLY A 114 -11.13 -5.27 17.22
C GLY A 114 -11.37 -6.30 16.10
N LYS A 115 -10.79 -6.12 14.91
CA LYS A 115 -10.88 -7.11 13.81
C LYS A 115 -9.66 -8.05 13.83
N PRO A 116 -9.84 -9.36 13.55
CA PRO A 116 -8.74 -10.31 13.54
C PRO A 116 -7.66 -9.93 12.51
N LEU A 117 -6.42 -10.29 12.82
CA LEU A 117 -5.28 -10.19 11.90
C LEU A 117 -5.56 -10.98 10.61
N LEU A 118 -4.93 -10.58 9.50
CA LEU A 118 -4.92 -11.35 8.25
C LEU A 118 -4.14 -12.67 8.47
N ALA A 119 -4.85 -13.66 9.01
CA ALA A 119 -4.36 -15.00 9.31
C ALA A 119 -5.25 -16.02 8.61
N ALA A 120 -4.64 -16.94 7.86
CA ALA A 120 -5.31 -18.18 7.49
C ALA A 120 -5.34 -19.05 8.74
N ASN A 121 -6.54 -19.38 9.26
CA ASN A 121 -6.67 -20.29 10.38
C ASN A 121 -6.00 -21.63 10.03
N ARG A 122 -4.94 -21.97 10.75
CA ARG A 122 -4.35 -23.29 10.68
C ARG A 122 -5.21 -24.20 11.54
N HIS A 123 -5.89 -25.16 10.93
CA HIS A 123 -6.52 -26.25 11.66
C HIS A 123 -5.37 -27.16 12.12
N GLU A 124 -5.07 -27.17 13.42
CA GLU A 124 -4.17 -28.15 14.02
C GLU A 124 -4.99 -29.41 14.32
N PRO A 125 -4.52 -30.61 13.90
CA PRO A 125 -5.21 -31.87 14.15
C PRO A 125 -5.10 -32.33 15.61
#